data_AF-A0A838UIP5-F1
#
_entry.id   AF-A0A838UIP5-F1
#
_cell.length_a   1.000
_cell.length_b   1.000
_cell.length_c   1.000
_cell.angle_alpha   90.00
_cell.angle_beta   90.00
_cell.angle_gamma   90.00
#
_symmetry.space_group_name_H-M   'P 1'
#
loop_
_entity.id
_entity.type
_entity.pdbx_description
1 polymer ?
#
loop_
_entity_poly.entity_id
_entity_poly.type
_entity_poly.pdbx_seq_one_letter_code
_entity_poly.pdbx_strand_id
1 'polypeptide(L)'
;MSTATTIELVARTNGQVIYVTSWDVEVAAADTITLEYGTGTNCATAPTPITGPYNFLAGGGLTKGTGLGPVLIVPSGKALCIVTSAAVQASGSVSYAQF
;
A
#
# COMPACT_ATOMS: atom_id res chain seq x y z
N MET A 1 15.14 5.19 17.12
CA MET A 1 13.89 5.67 16.49
C MET A 1 13.91 5.15 15.06
N SER A 2 12.98 4.28 14.70
CA SER A 2 12.87 3.72 13.35
C SER A 2 12.04 4.67 12.50
N THR A 3 12.56 5.12 11.37
CA THR A 3 11.83 6.04 10.49
C THR A 3 10.84 5.23 9.67
N ALA A 4 9.54 5.51 9.83
CA ALA A 4 8.54 4.95 8.95
C ALA A 4 8.88 5.32 7.50
N THR A 5 8.86 4.33 6.61
CA THR A 5 9.18 4.56 5.19
C THR A 5 7.90 4.45 4.38
N THR A 6 7.58 5.51 3.63
CA THR A 6 6.48 5.48 2.67
C THR A 6 7.03 5.25 1.27
N ILE A 7 6.47 4.26 0.58
CA ILE A 7 6.87 3.88 -0.78
C ILE A 7 5.65 3.95 -1.68
N GLU A 8 5.79 4.60 -2.83
CA GLU A 8 4.76 4.62 -3.87
C GLU A 8 4.67 3.25 -4.56
N LEU A 9 3.49 2.65 -4.55
CA LEU A 9 3.21 1.37 -5.21
C LEU A 9 2.57 1.58 -6.59
N VAL A 10 1.65 2.54 -6.68
CA VAL A 10 0.98 2.90 -7.92
C VAL A 10 0.95 4.41 -8.04
N ALA A 11 1.55 4.92 -9.11
CA ALA A 11 1.56 6.33 -9.41
C ALA A 11 0.15 6.84 -9.71
N ARG A 12 -0.11 8.09 -9.31
CA ARG A 12 -1.37 8.73 -9.67
C ARG A 12 -1.41 9.00 -11.17
N THR A 13 -2.61 8.91 -11.73
CA THR A 13 -2.94 9.49 -13.03
C THR A 13 -4.10 10.44 -12.84
N ASN A 14 -4.01 11.63 -13.42
CA ASN A 14 -5.06 12.64 -13.26
C ASN A 14 -6.38 12.13 -13.83
N GLY A 15 -7.45 12.28 -13.05
CA GLY A 15 -8.80 11.87 -13.44
C GLY A 15 -9.10 10.37 -13.32
N GLN A 16 -8.10 9.51 -13.07
CA GLN A 16 -8.27 8.07 -12.98
C GLN A 16 -8.33 7.59 -11.52
N VAL A 17 -9.17 6.59 -11.27
CA VAL A 17 -9.34 5.88 -10.00
C VAL A 17 -8.47 4.62 -10.04
N ILE A 18 -7.82 4.26 -8.93
CA ILE A 18 -7.08 2.99 -8.83
C ILE A 18 -7.92 1.97 -8.08
N TYR A 19 -8.27 0.88 -8.76
CA TYR A 19 -9.00 -0.25 -8.22
C TYR A 19 -8.04 -1.39 -7.94
N VAL A 20 -7.67 -1.60 -6.68
CA VAL A 20 -6.77 -2.70 -6.29
C VAL A 20 -7.57 -3.99 -6.25
N THR A 21 -7.23 -4.97 -7.08
CA THR A 21 -7.94 -6.25 -7.20
C THR A 21 -7.33 -7.37 -6.37
N SER A 22 -6.02 -7.30 -6.14
CA SER A 22 -5.31 -8.14 -5.18
C SER A 22 -4.02 -7.49 -4.72
N TRP A 23 -3.57 -7.82 -3.53
CA TRP A 23 -2.22 -7.50 -3.08
C TRP A 23 -1.72 -8.55 -2.09
N ASP A 24 -0.41 -8.71 -2.05
CA ASP A 24 0.27 -9.59 -1.12
C ASP A 24 1.51 -8.88 -0.57
N VAL A 25 1.90 -9.29 0.63
CA VAL A 25 3.14 -8.85 1.26
C VAL A 25 3.67 -9.91 2.20
N GLU A 26 4.99 -10.01 2.26
CA GLU A 26 5.75 -10.80 3.21
C GLU A 26 6.83 -9.89 3.81
N VAL A 27 7.07 -10.00 5.11
CA VAL A 27 8.10 -9.24 5.83
C VAL A 27 9.17 -10.16 6.41
N ALA A 28 10.44 -9.75 6.28
CA ALA A 28 11.58 -10.50 6.80
C ALA A 28 11.70 -10.41 8.34
N ALA A 29 11.14 -9.37 8.97
CA ALA A 29 11.20 -9.12 10.40
C ALA A 29 9.89 -8.46 10.88
N ALA A 30 9.74 -8.27 12.20
CA ALA A 30 8.56 -7.61 12.74
C ALA A 30 8.40 -6.19 12.18
N ASP A 31 7.23 -5.91 11.61
CA ASP A 31 6.91 -4.63 11.00
C ASP A 31 5.40 -4.38 11.04
N THR A 32 5.02 -3.12 10.94
CA THR A 32 3.64 -2.68 10.78
C THR A 32 3.50 -2.05 9.41
N ILE A 33 2.58 -2.58 8.61
CA ILE A 33 2.30 -2.10 7.26
C ILE A 33 0.92 -1.47 7.21
N THR A 34 0.82 -0.29 6.61
CA THR A 34 -0.45 0.36 6.28
C THR A 34 -0.45 0.76 4.82
N LEU A 35 -1.56 0.53 4.11
CA LEU A 35 -1.77 1.11 2.80
C LEU A 35 -2.47 2.45 2.96
N GLU A 36 -2.04 3.42 2.19
CA GLU A 36 -2.59 4.77 2.18
C GLU A 36 -2.66 5.34 0.77
N TYR A 37 -3.44 6.40 0.60
CA TYR A 37 -3.41 7.19 -0.62
C TYR A 37 -3.07 8.63 -0.34
N GLY A 38 -2.48 9.31 -1.32
CA GLY A 38 -2.11 10.71 -1.18
C GLY A 38 -1.71 11.36 -2.49
N THR A 39 -1.17 12.55 -2.36
CA THR A 39 -0.49 13.28 -3.43
C THR A 39 0.99 13.52 -3.07
N GLY A 40 1.75 14.29 -3.87
CA GLY A 40 3.22 14.27 -3.85
C GLY A 40 3.87 12.92 -4.22
N THR A 41 5.20 12.88 -4.21
CA THR A 41 6.01 11.65 -4.28
C THR A 41 5.79 10.84 -3.01
N ASN A 42 5.63 9.52 -3.13
CA ASN A 42 5.41 8.63 -1.97
C ASN A 42 4.26 9.08 -1.07
N CYS A 43 3.16 9.58 -1.66
CA CYS A 43 1.98 10.06 -0.93
C CYS A 43 2.26 11.13 0.14
N ALA A 44 3.39 11.84 0.07
CA ALA A 44 3.83 12.79 1.09
C ALA A 44 2.87 13.97 1.34
N THR A 45 1.94 14.25 0.43
CA THR A 45 0.94 15.32 0.60
C THR A 45 -0.43 14.73 0.87
N ALA A 46 -1.05 15.17 1.97
CA ALA A 46 -2.37 14.73 2.41
C ALA A 46 -2.54 13.19 2.38
N PRO A 47 -1.62 12.42 3.01
CA PRO A 47 -1.77 10.98 3.12
C PRO A 47 -3.04 10.64 3.90
N THR A 48 -3.78 9.66 3.43
CA THR A 48 -4.98 9.14 4.09
C THR A 48 -4.91 7.61 4.10
N PRO A 49 -4.92 6.96 5.28
CA PRO A 49 -4.89 5.52 5.38
C PRO A 49 -6.16 4.93 4.75
N ILE A 50 -5.98 3.93 3.88
CA ILE A 50 -7.09 3.17 3.27
C ILE A 50 -7.29 1.82 3.97
N THR A 51 -6.27 1.33 4.64
CA THR A 51 -6.37 0.19 5.56
C THR A 51 -6.07 0.62 6.99
N GLY A 52 -6.44 -0.22 7.96
CA GLY A 52 -5.82 -0.17 9.28
C GLY A 52 -4.38 -0.73 9.24
N PRO A 53 -3.62 -0.58 10.35
CA PRO A 53 -2.29 -1.14 10.48
C PRO A 53 -2.34 -2.68 10.55
N TYR A 54 -1.53 -3.34 9.73
CA TYR A 54 -1.27 -4.77 9.80
C TYR A 54 0.03 -5.02 10.54
N ASN A 55 -0.06 -5.66 11.71
CA ASN A 55 1.12 -6.01 12.51
C ASN A 55 1.60 -7.40 12.11
N PHE A 56 2.84 -7.50 11.68
CA PHE A 56 3.47 -8.74 11.27
C PHE A 56 4.54 -9.16 12.27
N LEU A 57 4.66 -10.48 12.44
CA LEU A 57 5.83 -11.10 13.05
C LEU A 57 6.89 -11.34 11.96
N ALA A 58 8.12 -11.67 12.37
CA ALA A 58 9.17 -12.04 11.42
C ALA A 58 8.77 -13.25 10.56
N GLY A 59 8.92 -13.13 9.24
CA GLY A 59 8.48 -14.13 8.26
C GLY A 59 6.95 -14.18 8.07
N GLY A 60 6.23 -13.18 8.57
CA GLY A 60 4.79 -13.06 8.40
C GLY A 60 4.42 -12.56 7.01
N GLY A 61 3.26 -12.99 6.52
CA GLY A 61 2.72 -12.51 5.25
C GLY A 61 1.20 -12.42 5.26
N LEU A 62 0.67 -11.63 4.32
CA LEU A 62 -0.74 -11.43 4.11
C LEU A 62 -1.01 -11.41 2.61
N THR A 63 -2.12 -12.02 2.19
CA THR A 63 -2.67 -11.83 0.86
C THR A 63 -4.13 -11.38 0.98
N LYS A 64 -4.55 -10.49 0.10
CA LYS A 64 -5.88 -9.91 0.04
C LYS A 64 -6.36 -9.88 -1.40
N GLY A 65 -7.61 -10.30 -1.59
CA GLY A 65 -8.25 -10.33 -2.89
C GLY A 65 -7.93 -11.59 -3.68
N THR A 66 -8.71 -11.81 -4.73
CA THR A 66 -8.61 -12.97 -5.63
C THR A 66 -8.56 -12.54 -7.10
N GLY A 67 -8.47 -11.22 -7.36
CA GLY A 67 -8.57 -10.67 -8.71
C GLY A 67 -9.99 -10.51 -9.24
N LEU A 68 -11.01 -11.04 -8.55
CA LEU A 68 -12.42 -11.04 -9.02
C LEU A 68 -13.18 -9.73 -8.74
N GLY A 69 -12.56 -8.75 -8.09
CA GLY A 69 -13.15 -7.45 -7.78
C GLY A 69 -12.21 -6.58 -6.94
N PRO A 70 -12.51 -5.28 -6.78
CA PRO A 70 -11.68 -4.40 -6.00
C PRO A 70 -11.77 -4.74 -4.50
N VAL A 71 -10.62 -4.94 -3.86
CA VAL A 71 -10.49 -5.01 -2.40
C VAL A 71 -10.22 -3.66 -1.76
N LEU A 72 -9.64 -2.72 -2.52
CA LEU A 72 -9.42 -1.33 -2.13
C LEU A 72 -9.69 -0.42 -3.33
N ILE A 73 -10.21 0.78 -3.07
CA ILE A 73 -10.49 1.80 -4.10
C ILE A 73 -9.81 3.09 -3.68
N VAL A 74 -8.80 3.50 -4.43
CA VAL A 74 -8.11 4.77 -4.22
C VAL A 74 -8.80 5.85 -5.06
N PRO A 75 -9.23 6.98 -4.45
CA PRO A 75 -9.94 8.05 -5.15
C PRO A 75 -9.18 8.62 -6.35
N SER A 76 -9.90 9.29 -7.25
CA SER A 76 -9.31 9.81 -8.48
C SER A 76 -8.18 10.81 -8.24
N GLY A 77 -7.12 10.72 -9.06
CA GLY A 77 -5.97 11.62 -8.96
C GLY A 77 -5.13 11.46 -7.68
N LYS A 78 -5.20 10.30 -7.03
CA LYS A 78 -4.35 9.93 -5.88
C LYS A 78 -3.42 8.78 -6.25
N ALA A 79 -2.25 8.74 -5.60
CA ALA A 79 -1.32 7.61 -5.68
C ALA A 79 -1.64 6.61 -4.57
N LEU A 80 -1.32 5.33 -4.77
CA LEU A 80 -1.34 4.30 -3.73
C LEU A 80 0.07 4.14 -3.15
N CYS A 81 0.18 4.17 -1.83
CA CYS A 81 1.44 3.96 -1.14
C CYS A 81 1.31 2.95 -0.01
N ILE A 82 2.47 2.42 0.37
CA ILE A 82 2.66 1.56 1.53
C ILE A 82 3.53 2.29 2.54
N VAL A 83 3.12 2.27 3.80
CA VAL A 83 3.87 2.80 4.94
C VAL A 83 4.34 1.62 5.77
N THR A 84 5.65 1.51 5.96
CA THR A 84 6.27 0.57 6.90
C THR A 84 6.72 1.28 8.16
N SER A 85 6.73 0.58 9.30
CA SER A 85 7.22 1.14 10.57
C SER A 85 8.73 0.95 10.76
N ALA A 86 9.31 0.01 10.01
CA ALA A 86 10.73 -0.32 10.05
C ALA A 86 11.37 -0.41 8.67
N ALA A 87 12.68 -0.16 8.63
CA ALA A 87 13.50 -0.37 7.44
C ALA A 87 13.90 -1.84 7.34
N VAL A 88 12.90 -2.71 7.18
CA VAL A 88 13.07 -4.16 6.99
C VAL A 88 12.56 -4.55 5.61
N GLN A 89 13.02 -5.67 5.08
CA GLN A 89 12.56 -6.14 3.78
C GLN A 89 11.07 -6.50 3.86
N ALA A 90 10.25 -5.78 3.10
CA ALA A 90 8.89 -6.15 2.75
C ALA A 90 8.85 -6.43 1.24
N SER A 91 8.38 -7.62 0.84
CA SER A 91 8.30 -8.04 -0.55
C SER A 91 6.88 -8.47 -0.87
N GLY A 92 6.41 -8.23 -2.09
CA GLY A 92 5.05 -8.58 -2.47
C GLY A 92 4.64 -7.97 -3.80
N SER A 93 3.35 -8.06 -4.10
CA SER A 93 2.80 -7.55 -5.36
C SER A 93 1.45 -6.85 -5.19
N VAL A 94 1.10 -6.01 -6.16
CA VAL A 94 -0.21 -5.38 -6.27
C VAL A 94 -0.74 -5.55 -7.68
N SER A 95 -1.93 -6.11 -7.80
CA SER A 95 -2.71 -6.13 -9.04
C SER A 95 -3.77 -5.05 -8.95
N TYR A 96 -3.87 -4.22 -10.00
CA TYR A 96 -4.81 -3.11 -10.04
C TYR A 96 -5.30 -2.84 -11.46
N ALA A 97 -6.45 -2.20 -11.55
CA ALA A 97 -6.93 -1.53 -12.75
C ALA A 97 -6.99 -0.02 -12.50
N GLN A 98 -6.61 0.79 -13.49
CA GLN A 98 -6.60 2.25 -13.38
C GLN A 98 -7.30 2.85 -14.59
N PHE A 99 -8.40 3.58 -14.34
CA PHE A 99 -9.22 4.23 -15.36
C PHE A 99 -10.03 5.38 -14.79
#